data_AF-A0A3C0I2B2-F1
#
_entry.id   AF-A0A3C0I2B2-F1
#
_cell.length_a   1.000
_cell.length_b   1.000
_cell.length_c   1.000
_cell.angle_alpha   90.00
_cell.angle_beta   90.00
_cell.angle_gamma   90.00
#
_symmetry.space_group_name_H-M   'P 1'
#
loop_
_entity.id
_entity.type
_entity.pdbx_description
1 polymer ?
#
loop_
_entity_poly.entity_id
_entity_poly.type
_entity_poly.pdbx_seq_one_letter_code
_entity_poly.pdbx_strand_id
1 'polypeptide(L)'
;MTSPAPNAGVVYRKEADKISLIPEVLQERSSKILSLAASYGCDALVLGAWGCGVFRNDPEMVAKAFYEHLYPQGAFWGFFQKVLFSVLDTSSQQKTVKAFYDCFSGMRN
;
A
#
# COMPACT_ATOMS: atom_id res chain seq x y z
N MET A 1 1.71 -6.39 12.48
CA MET A 1 0.28 -6.27 12.09
C MET A 1 -0.01 -7.29 11.02
N THR A 2 -1.16 -7.97 11.07
CA THR A 2 -1.56 -8.95 10.05
C THR A 2 -2.92 -8.53 9.49
N SER A 3 -2.95 -8.16 8.21
CA SER A 3 -4.17 -7.72 7.51
C SER A 3 -4.11 -8.19 6.06
N PRO A 4 -5.12 -8.93 5.56
CA PRO A 4 -5.12 -9.40 4.17
C PRO A 4 -5.50 -8.25 3.21
N ALA A 5 -4.70 -8.08 2.15
CA ALA A 5 -5.10 -7.27 0.99
C ALA A 5 -6.34 -7.89 0.31
N PRO A 6 -7.13 -7.12 -0.45
CA PRO A 6 -8.12 -7.71 -1.35
C PRO A 6 -7.42 -8.66 -2.34
N ASN A 7 -8.04 -9.81 -2.63
CA ASN A 7 -7.52 -10.73 -3.64
C ASN A 7 -8.03 -10.33 -5.02
N ALA A 8 -7.41 -9.31 -5.61
CA ALA A 8 -7.77 -8.77 -6.92
C ALA A 8 -7.80 -9.86 -7.99
N GLY A 9 -6.87 -10.83 -7.95
CA GLY A 9 -6.85 -11.96 -8.87
C GLY A 9 -8.11 -12.84 -8.82
N VAL A 10 -8.76 -12.98 -7.66
CA VAL A 10 -10.07 -13.64 -7.57
C VAL A 10 -11.17 -12.73 -8.08
N VAL A 11 -11.17 -11.46 -7.69
CA VAL A 11 -12.18 -10.47 -8.11
C VAL A 11 -12.23 -10.37 -9.64
N TYR A 12 -11.08 -10.20 -10.30
CA TYR A 12 -11.00 -10.14 -11.78
C TYR A 12 -11.56 -11.39 -12.48
N ARG A 13 -11.46 -12.57 -11.85
CA ARG A 13 -11.90 -13.84 -12.46
C ARG A 13 -13.34 -14.22 -12.16
N LYS A 14 -13.87 -13.82 -11.01
CA LYS A 14 -15.11 -14.38 -10.46
C LYS A 14 -16.15 -13.33 -10.05
N GLU A 15 -15.75 -12.07 -9.87
CA GLU A 15 -16.58 -11.02 -9.25
C GLU A 15 -16.41 -9.70 -10.03
N ALA A 16 -16.75 -9.72 -11.33
CA ALA A 16 -16.50 -8.60 -12.24
C ALA A 16 -17.17 -7.30 -11.80
N ASP A 17 -18.33 -7.39 -11.15
CA ASP A 17 -19.09 -6.28 -10.56
C ASP A 17 -18.35 -5.59 -9.40
N LYS A 18 -17.37 -6.27 -8.78
CA LYS A 18 -16.59 -5.73 -7.64
C LYS A 18 -15.22 -5.21 -8.03
N ILE A 19 -14.83 -5.27 -9.31
CA ILE A 19 -13.52 -4.79 -9.77
C ILE A 19 -13.31 -3.32 -9.39
N SER A 20 -14.34 -2.49 -9.55
CA SER A 20 -14.31 -1.06 -9.21
C SER A 20 -14.12 -0.79 -7.72
N LEU A 21 -14.38 -1.77 -6.85
CA LEU A 21 -14.24 -1.62 -5.39
C LEU A 21 -12.81 -1.86 -4.90
N ILE A 22 -11.92 -2.45 -5.72
CA ILE A 22 -10.55 -2.79 -5.31
C ILE A 22 -9.78 -1.56 -4.78
N PRO A 23 -9.78 -0.39 -5.46
CA PRO A 23 -9.07 0.78 -4.96
C PRO A 23 -9.61 1.30 -3.62
N GLU A 24 -10.93 1.34 -3.45
CA GLU A 24 -11.58 1.76 -2.22
C GLU A 24 -11.24 0.82 -1.05
N VAL A 25 -11.29 -0.49 -1.28
CA VAL A 25 -10.93 -1.50 -0.26
C VAL A 25 -9.46 -1.42 0.12
N LEU A 26 -8.56 -1.14 -0.85
CA LEU A 26 -7.14 -0.91 -0.56
C LEU A 26 -6.95 0.32 0.32
N GLN A 27 -7.60 1.43 -0.02
CA GLN A 27 -7.55 2.70 0.72
C GLN A 27 -8.07 2.54 2.16
N GLU A 28 -9.23 1.91 2.32
CA GLU A 28 -9.89 1.78 3.62
C GLU A 28 -9.04 0.90 4.56
N ARG A 29 -8.52 -0.21 4.03
CA ARG A 29 -7.72 -1.13 4.83
C ARG A 29 -6.32 -0.62 5.10
N SER A 30 -5.68 0.11 4.17
CA SER A 30 -4.39 0.76 4.43
C SER A 30 -4.54 1.82 5.54
N SER A 31 -5.65 2.57 5.56
CA SER A 31 -5.97 3.50 6.65
C SER A 31 -6.02 2.77 8.00
N LYS A 32 -6.78 1.66 8.09
CA LYS A 32 -6.88 0.86 9.32
C LYS A 32 -5.54 0.29 9.79
N ILE A 33 -4.67 -0.12 8.86
CA ILE A 33 -3.30 -0.57 9.18
C ILE A 33 -2.51 0.56 9.85
N LEU A 34 -2.56 1.78 9.29
CA LEU A 34 -1.87 2.94 9.85
C LEU A 34 -2.49 3.41 11.17
N SER A 35 -3.82 3.44 11.28
CA SER A 35 -4.54 3.75 12.53
C SER A 35 -4.13 2.81 13.65
N LEU A 36 -4.02 1.51 13.36
CA LEU A 36 -3.62 0.52 14.33
C LEU A 36 -2.20 0.81 14.83
N ALA A 37 -1.24 0.98 13.92
CA ALA A 37 0.12 1.31 14.29
C ALA A 37 0.20 2.61 15.13
N ALA A 38 -0.54 3.64 14.73
CA ALA A 38 -0.61 4.90 15.45
C ALA A 38 -1.17 4.74 16.87
N SER A 39 -2.23 3.95 17.03
CA SER A 39 -2.86 3.69 18.33
C SER A 39 -1.94 2.96 19.32
N TYR A 40 -0.97 2.20 18.82
CA TYR A 40 0.04 1.52 19.63
C TYR A 40 1.31 2.35 19.83
N GLY A 41 1.35 3.59 19.35
CA GLY A 41 2.51 4.48 19.48
C GLY A 41 3.74 3.98 18.70
N CYS A 42 3.54 3.28 17.58
CA CYS A 42 4.65 2.89 16.72
C CYS A 42 5.21 4.12 16.00
N ASP A 43 6.48 4.45 16.23
CA ASP A 43 7.14 5.59 15.58
C ASP A 43 7.73 5.26 14.20
N ALA A 44 7.96 3.97 13.92
CA ALA A 44 8.56 3.51 12.67
C ALA A 44 7.80 2.34 12.06
N LEU A 45 7.66 2.35 10.73
CA LEU A 45 6.96 1.33 9.96
C LEU A 45 7.83 0.73 8.87
N VAL A 46 7.75 -0.60 8.72
CA VAL A 46 8.19 -1.31 7.53
C VAL A 46 6.95 -1.86 6.82
N LEU A 47 6.67 -1.29 5.65
CA LEU A 47 5.60 -1.68 4.74
C LEU A 47 6.21 -2.35 3.50
N GLY A 48 5.40 -2.65 2.50
CA GLY A 48 5.88 -3.23 1.25
C GLY A 48 4.76 -3.37 0.21
N ALA A 49 5.03 -4.20 -0.81
CA ALA A 49 4.12 -4.49 -1.92
C ALA A 49 2.93 -5.37 -1.49
N TRP A 50 2.08 -4.82 -0.61
CA TRP A 50 0.98 -5.51 0.06
C TRP A 50 -0.05 -6.03 -0.94
N GLY A 51 -0.05 -7.35 -1.15
CA GLY A 51 -0.99 -8.00 -2.07
C GLY A 51 -0.62 -7.94 -3.55
N CYS A 52 0.56 -7.44 -3.94
CA CYS A 52 0.95 -7.32 -5.36
C CYS A 52 1.42 -8.64 -5.98
N GLY A 53 1.72 -9.65 -5.17
CA GLY A 53 2.13 -10.99 -5.62
C GLY A 53 0.94 -11.87 -6.02
N VAL A 54 0.70 -12.94 -5.25
CA VAL A 54 -0.38 -13.92 -5.53
C VAL A 54 -1.76 -13.28 -5.65
N PHE A 55 -2.03 -12.22 -4.88
CA PHE A 55 -3.32 -11.51 -4.88
C PHE A 55 -3.49 -10.57 -6.08
N ARG A 56 -2.45 -10.36 -6.89
CA ARG A 56 -2.49 -9.64 -8.17
C ARG A 56 -3.00 -8.19 -8.08
N ASN A 57 -2.83 -7.52 -6.93
CA ASN A 57 -3.07 -6.07 -6.88
C ASN A 57 -2.04 -5.36 -7.75
N ASP A 58 -2.45 -4.29 -8.40
CA ASP A 58 -1.54 -3.39 -9.11
C ASP A 58 -0.60 -2.71 -8.09
N PRO A 59 0.74 -2.82 -8.24
CA PRO A 59 1.69 -2.12 -7.40
C PRO A 59 1.45 -0.61 -7.31
N GLU A 60 1.02 0.05 -8.39
CA GLU A 60 0.75 1.49 -8.40
C GLU A 60 -0.45 1.83 -7.51
N MET A 61 -1.53 1.04 -7.58
CA MET A 61 -2.70 1.22 -6.72
C MET A 61 -2.36 1.04 -5.24
N VAL A 62 -1.56 0.02 -4.92
CA VAL A 62 -1.15 -0.23 -3.52
C VAL A 62 -0.23 0.88 -3.01
N ALA A 63 0.76 1.30 -3.80
CA ALA A 63 1.66 2.40 -3.44
C ALA A 63 0.85 3.69 -3.19
N LYS A 64 -0.07 4.02 -4.09
CA LYS A 64 -0.95 5.19 -3.97
C LYS A 64 -1.85 5.13 -2.73
N ALA A 65 -2.43 3.96 -2.43
CA ALA A 65 -3.29 3.78 -1.26
C ALA A 65 -2.55 4.01 0.08
N PHE A 66 -1.23 3.82 0.15
CA PHE A 66 -0.44 4.24 1.31
C PHE A 66 0.00 5.70 1.21
N TYR A 67 0.38 6.14 0.01
CA TYR A 67 0.83 7.50 -0.24
C TYR A 67 -0.23 8.53 0.17
N GLU A 68 -1.51 8.35 -0.18
CA GLU A 68 -2.59 9.29 0.16
C GLU A 68 -2.72 9.54 1.67
N HIS A 69 -2.43 8.52 2.49
CA HIS A 69 -2.45 8.65 3.95
C HIS A 69 -1.18 9.28 4.51
N LEU A 70 -0.06 9.09 3.82
CA LEU A 70 1.27 9.42 4.30
C LEU A 70 1.83 10.72 3.72
N TYR A 71 1.37 11.23 2.58
CA TYR A 71 1.88 12.46 1.93
C TYR A 71 1.47 13.74 2.69
N PRO A 72 2.10 14.91 2.48
CA PRO A 72 1.58 16.18 2.99
C PRO A 72 0.06 16.31 2.81
N GLN A 73 -0.65 16.65 3.90
CA GLN A 73 -2.11 16.72 4.02
C GLN A 73 -2.83 15.37 4.19
N GLY A 74 -2.12 14.25 4.10
CA GLY A 74 -2.62 12.93 4.49
C GLY A 74 -2.84 12.82 6.00
N ALA A 75 -3.77 11.96 6.41
CA ALA A 75 -4.18 11.82 7.81
C ALA A 75 -3.05 11.38 8.77
N PHE A 76 -1.96 10.81 8.23
CA PHE A 76 -0.81 10.34 8.99
C PHE A 76 0.49 11.05 8.61
N TRP A 77 0.41 12.18 7.90
CA TRP A 77 1.59 13.00 7.59
C TRP A 77 2.31 13.42 8.88
N GLY A 78 3.61 13.12 8.96
CA GLY A 78 4.44 13.44 10.11
C GLY A 78 4.14 12.64 11.39
N PHE A 79 3.19 11.69 11.35
CA PHE A 79 2.87 10.87 12.53
C PHE A 79 4.00 9.87 12.83
N PHE A 80 4.49 9.19 11.78
CA PHE A 80 5.58 8.24 11.89
C PHE A 80 6.91 8.95 11.63
N GLN A 81 7.88 8.79 12.52
CA GLN A 81 9.24 9.30 12.33
C GLN A 81 9.91 8.67 11.09
N LYS A 82 9.60 7.40 10.81
CA LYS A 82 10.18 6.69 9.66
C LYS A 82 9.20 5.71 9.05
N VAL A 83 9.00 5.79 7.74
CA VAL A 83 8.30 4.76 6.96
C VAL A 83 9.24 4.23 5.89
N LEU A 84 9.43 2.92 5.87
CA LEU A 84 10.22 2.21 4.85
C LEU A 84 9.30 1.28 4.06
N PHE A 85 9.41 1.31 2.73
CA PHE A 85 8.82 0.29 1.88
C PHE A 85 9.89 -0.74 1.50
N SER A 86 9.83 -1.93 2.12
CA SER A 86 10.68 -3.06 1.77
C SER A 86 10.02 -3.85 0.63
N VAL A 87 10.44 -3.56 -0.60
CA VAL A 87 9.89 -4.16 -1.82
C VAL A 87 10.96 -5.01 -2.50
N LEU A 88 10.91 -6.33 -2.25
CA LEU A 88 11.72 -7.28 -3.00
C LEU A 88 11.07 -7.53 -4.36
N ASP A 89 11.76 -7.15 -5.42
CA ASP A 89 11.40 -7.48 -6.80
C ASP A 89 12.61 -8.17 -7.44
N THR A 90 12.50 -9.46 -7.73
CA THR A 90 13.55 -10.23 -8.43
C THR A 90 13.25 -10.40 -9.91
N SER A 91 12.17 -9.79 -10.41
CA SER A 91 11.82 -9.85 -11.83
C SER A 91 12.78 -8.99 -12.65
N SER A 92 13.04 -9.39 -13.89
CA SER A 92 13.87 -8.59 -14.80
C SER A 92 13.30 -7.19 -15.08
N GLN A 93 11.98 -7.03 -14.94
CA GLN A 93 11.29 -5.77 -15.23
C GLN A 93 11.25 -4.81 -14.03
N GLN A 94 11.52 -5.28 -12.82
CA GLN A 94 11.56 -4.46 -11.59
C GLN A 94 10.30 -3.58 -11.40
N LYS A 95 9.15 -4.01 -11.94
CA LYS A 95 7.92 -3.20 -12.03
C LYS A 95 7.36 -2.83 -10.67
N THR A 96 7.45 -3.75 -9.71
CA THR A 96 6.88 -3.54 -8.37
C THR A 96 7.70 -2.52 -7.61
N VAL A 97 9.02 -2.70 -7.54
CA VAL A 97 9.87 -1.73 -6.84
C VAL A 97 9.84 -0.37 -7.52
N LYS A 98 9.78 -0.32 -8.86
CA LYS A 98 9.66 0.93 -9.62
C LYS A 98 8.37 1.68 -9.29
N ALA A 99 7.23 1.00 -9.21
CA ALA A 99 5.96 1.65 -8.87
C ALA A 99 6.00 2.35 -7.49
N PHE A 100 6.59 1.69 -6.49
CA PHE A 100 6.78 2.30 -5.17
C PHE A 100 7.81 3.43 -5.21
N TYR A 101 8.92 3.24 -5.93
CA TYR A 101 9.92 4.29 -6.08
C TYR A 101 9.32 5.54 -6.74
N ASP A 102 8.65 5.39 -7.87
CA ASP A 102 8.05 6.50 -8.61
C ASP A 102 7.01 7.25 -7.75
N CYS A 103 6.12 6.51 -7.07
CA CYS A 103 5.08 7.09 -6.23
C CYS A 103 5.64 7.90 -5.05
N PHE A 104 6.78 7.52 -4.49
CA PHE A 104 7.38 8.17 -3.31
C PHE A 104 8.63 9.02 -3.63
N SER A 105 9.09 9.05 -4.88
CA SER A 105 10.34 9.73 -5.30
C SER A 105 10.37 11.24 -5.02
N GLY A 106 9.20 11.89 -4.96
CA GLY A 106 9.03 13.31 -4.64
C GLY A 106 8.76 13.60 -3.16
N MET A 107 8.69 12.58 -2.32
CA MET A 107 8.34 12.71 -0.90
C MET A 107 9.62 12.86 -0.07
N ARG A 108 9.76 14.00 0.61
CA ARG A 108 10.79 14.21 1.63
C ARG A 108 10.07 14.55 2.93
N ASN A 109 10.33 13.77 3.98
CA ASN A 109 10.03 14.17 5.36
C ASN A 109 11.10 15.17 5.83
#